data_AF-A0A944R4D9-F1
#
_entry.id   AF-A0A944R4D9-F1
#
_cell.length_a   1.000
_cell.length_b   1.000
_cell.length_c   1.000
_cell.angle_alpha   90.00
_cell.angle_beta   90.00
_cell.angle_gamma   90.00
#
_symmetry.space_group_name_H-M   'P 1'
#
loop_
_entity.id
_entity.type
_entity.pdbx_description
1 polymer ?
#
loop_
_entity_poly.entity_id
_entity_poly.type
_entity_poly.pdbx_seq_one_letter_code
_entity_poly.pdbx_strand_id
1 'polypeptide(L)'
;MSLSIHYIASLDAIVDEAVEFLSQPEDFFTAYKIVLPTIGARSWLADELAKRLGSTSEDLSDGIVAGVDFSYPGSLSRLIGSCKDEEDPWSVQRLTFVVLDILVETPHYDWLIQQAGGPLLAARRIADRFDRYHFRRPGMILAWENNKPVLAPEAGEVSESGEQMLVSLARSDRWQFELWQLARTAIHQPSPPARDQNAQGPGPSAVLVAGLEGLAFHQIELLKKLATLNDTNGSHCNVKVLLVHPSSPLRIQWEQTLPLETLGYPPKKQEIDVLQAGDPLVTSWLRGTQEAQMLLAS
;
A
#
# COMPACT_ATOMS: atom_id res chain seq x y z
N MET A 1 -13.95 -10.38 13.57
CA MET A 1 -13.04 -9.21 13.56
C MET A 1 -12.41 -9.20 12.20
N SER A 2 -12.50 -8.11 11.44
CA SER A 2 -12.08 -8.13 10.04
C SER A 2 -10.69 -7.52 9.81
N LEU A 3 -10.22 -6.65 10.71
CA LEU A 3 -8.85 -6.13 10.72
C LEU A 3 -8.32 -6.06 12.16
N SER A 4 -7.22 -6.74 12.45
CA SER A 4 -6.49 -6.62 13.72
C SER A 4 -5.05 -6.20 13.46
N ILE A 5 -4.56 -5.23 14.24
CA ILE A 5 -3.21 -4.71 14.13
C ILE A 5 -2.53 -4.87 15.49
N HIS A 6 -1.42 -5.59 15.49
CA HIS A 6 -0.62 -5.85 16.68
C HIS A 6 0.82 -5.42 16.44
N TYR A 7 1.46 -4.95 17.51
CA TYR A 7 2.87 -4.66 17.51
C TYR A 7 3.64 -5.78 18.20
N ILE A 8 4.75 -6.18 17.58
CA ILE A 8 5.65 -7.23 18.08
C ILE A 8 7.07 -6.66 18.26
N ALA A 9 7.80 -7.16 19.25
CA ALA A 9 9.12 -6.61 19.59
C ALA A 9 10.22 -7.06 18.62
N SER A 10 10.09 -8.23 18.01
CA SER A 10 11.09 -8.85 17.14
C SER A 10 10.45 -9.59 15.98
N LEU A 11 11.23 -9.84 14.93
CA LEU A 11 10.80 -10.64 13.79
C LEU A 11 10.50 -12.10 14.20
N ASP A 12 11.26 -12.66 15.13
CA ASP A 12 11.09 -14.05 15.61
C ASP A 12 9.70 -14.31 16.21
N ALA A 13 9.09 -13.29 16.83
CA ALA A 13 7.73 -13.39 17.37
C ALA A 13 6.66 -13.61 16.28
N ILE A 14 6.97 -13.35 15.01
CA ILE A 14 6.07 -13.62 13.88
C ILE A 14 5.87 -15.12 13.70
N VAL A 15 6.88 -15.93 14.02
CA VAL A 15 6.87 -17.37 13.72
C VAL A 15 5.71 -18.05 14.46
N ASP A 16 5.52 -17.76 15.73
CA ASP A 16 4.43 -18.35 16.54
C ASP A 16 3.05 -17.96 15.98
N GLU A 17 2.87 -16.70 15.64
CA GLU A 17 1.63 -16.16 15.07
C GLU A 17 1.34 -16.73 13.67
N ALA A 18 2.38 -16.96 12.86
CA ALA A 18 2.27 -17.55 11.54
C ALA A 18 1.99 -19.06 11.60
N VAL A 19 2.56 -19.78 12.58
CA VAL A 19 2.21 -21.19 12.85
C VAL A 19 0.74 -21.30 13.23
N GLU A 20 0.26 -20.45 14.14
CA GLU A 20 -1.16 -20.44 14.52
C GLU A 20 -2.07 -20.14 13.31
N PHE A 21 -1.69 -19.16 12.49
CA PHE A 21 -2.43 -18.79 11.28
C PHE A 21 -2.54 -19.96 10.29
N LEU A 22 -1.44 -20.66 10.03
CA LEU A 22 -1.39 -21.79 9.10
C LEU A 22 -2.00 -23.09 9.65
N SER A 23 -2.23 -23.15 10.96
CA SER A 23 -2.86 -24.32 11.62
C SER A 23 -4.38 -24.28 11.58
N GLN A 24 -4.98 -23.17 11.12
CA GLN A 24 -6.43 -23.07 10.96
C GLN A 24 -6.87 -23.89 9.74
N PRO A 25 -7.94 -24.70 9.80
CA PRO A 25 -8.33 -25.54 8.68
C PRO A 25 -8.93 -24.72 7.54
N GLU A 26 -8.21 -24.60 6.42
CA GLU A 26 -8.75 -24.16 5.13
C GLU A 26 -8.89 -25.33 4.13
N ASP A 27 -9.54 -25.08 2.99
CA ASP A 27 -9.62 -26.02 1.87
C ASP A 27 -8.20 -26.35 1.34
N PHE A 28 -7.99 -27.61 0.95
CA PHE A 28 -6.68 -28.13 0.53
C PHE A 28 -6.05 -27.40 -0.66
N PHE A 29 -6.86 -26.70 -1.46
CA PHE A 29 -6.41 -25.97 -2.65
C PHE A 29 -6.34 -24.45 -2.43
N THR A 30 -6.81 -23.95 -1.31
CA THR A 30 -6.74 -22.52 -0.99
C THR A 30 -5.37 -22.21 -0.41
N ALA A 31 -4.65 -21.31 -1.08
CA ALA A 31 -3.34 -20.90 -0.61
C ALA A 31 -3.47 -19.79 0.44
N TYR A 32 -2.88 -20.00 1.61
CA TYR A 32 -2.77 -18.99 2.67
C TYR A 32 -2.02 -17.76 2.15
N LYS A 33 -2.56 -16.57 2.43
CA LYS A 33 -1.96 -15.31 1.97
C LYS A 33 -1.12 -14.69 3.08
N ILE A 34 0.20 -14.64 2.87
CA ILE A 34 1.14 -13.97 3.78
C ILE A 34 1.88 -12.86 3.04
N VAL A 35 1.87 -11.64 3.59
CA VAL A 35 2.55 -10.48 3.02
C VAL A 35 3.78 -10.13 3.86
N LEU A 36 4.94 -10.08 3.23
CA LEU A 36 6.25 -9.88 3.89
C LEU A 36 7.05 -8.75 3.23
N PRO A 37 7.96 -8.08 3.97
CA PRO A 37 8.68 -6.91 3.45
C PRO A 37 9.64 -7.25 2.30
N THR A 38 10.33 -8.39 2.37
CA THR A 38 11.43 -8.72 1.45
C THR A 38 11.48 -10.21 1.15
N ILE A 39 12.20 -10.57 0.07
CA ILE A 39 12.48 -11.96 -0.24
C ILE A 39 13.32 -12.65 0.85
N GLY A 40 14.20 -11.93 1.53
CA GLY A 40 14.97 -12.45 2.66
C GLY A 40 14.08 -12.85 3.83
N ALA A 41 13.14 -11.98 4.21
CA ALA A 41 12.15 -12.29 5.25
C ALA A 41 11.26 -13.47 4.85
N ARG A 42 10.89 -13.59 3.57
CA ARG A 42 10.18 -14.77 3.03
C ARG A 42 10.99 -16.05 3.19
N SER A 43 12.24 -16.06 2.72
CA SER A 43 13.09 -17.25 2.79
C SER A 43 13.35 -17.68 4.24
N TRP A 44 13.61 -16.72 5.13
CA TRP A 44 13.78 -16.97 6.56
C TRP A 44 12.51 -17.53 7.21
N LEU A 45 11.36 -16.88 7.01
CA LEU A 45 10.10 -17.33 7.61
C LEU A 45 9.69 -18.71 7.10
N ALA A 46 9.87 -18.99 5.81
CA ALA A 46 9.58 -20.30 5.23
C ALA A 46 10.45 -21.41 5.86
N ASP A 47 11.73 -21.13 6.12
CA ASP A 47 12.65 -22.06 6.79
C ASP A 47 12.23 -22.31 8.25
N GLU A 48 11.95 -21.24 9.01
CA GLU A 48 11.51 -21.35 10.40
C GLU A 48 10.17 -22.07 10.54
N LEU A 49 9.23 -21.81 9.63
CA LEU A 49 7.94 -22.50 9.61
C LEU A 49 8.10 -23.98 9.22
N ALA A 50 9.01 -24.33 8.31
CA ALA A 50 9.22 -25.72 7.88
C ALA A 50 9.81 -26.59 9.00
N LYS A 51 10.60 -26.01 9.91
CA LYS A 51 11.11 -26.72 11.10
C LYS A 51 10.00 -27.11 12.07
N ARG A 52 8.88 -26.37 12.10
CA ARG A 52 7.80 -26.51 13.10
C ARG A 52 6.53 -27.15 12.55
N LEU A 53 6.16 -26.86 11.30
CA LEU A 53 4.92 -27.32 10.69
C LEU A 53 5.12 -28.69 10.04
N GLY A 54 4.33 -29.68 10.47
CA GLY A 54 4.37 -31.03 9.92
C GLY A 54 5.59 -31.85 10.35
N SER A 55 6.36 -31.41 11.35
CA SER A 55 7.48 -32.15 11.90
C SER A 55 7.02 -33.36 12.73
N THR A 56 7.71 -34.49 12.60
CA THR A 56 7.41 -35.72 13.35
C THR A 56 7.74 -35.58 14.85
N SER A 57 8.75 -34.77 15.17
CA SER A 57 9.07 -34.32 16.53
C SER A 57 9.79 -32.96 16.49
N GLU A 58 9.81 -32.23 17.62
CA GLU A 58 10.46 -30.92 17.72
C GLU A 58 11.96 -30.95 17.38
N ASP A 59 12.62 -32.09 17.60
CA ASP A 59 14.08 -32.23 17.38
C ASP A 59 14.47 -32.59 15.93
N LEU A 60 13.54 -33.15 15.15
CA LEU A 60 13.85 -33.71 13.84
C LEU A 60 13.81 -32.66 12.71
N SER A 61 13.09 -31.55 12.91
CA SER A 61 12.96 -30.45 11.93
C SER A 61 12.67 -30.94 10.50
N ASP A 62 11.90 -32.02 10.38
CA ASP A 62 11.60 -32.75 9.13
C ASP A 62 10.27 -32.31 8.49
N GLY A 63 9.77 -31.13 8.87
CA GLY A 63 8.50 -30.59 8.42
C GLY A 63 8.55 -29.93 7.04
N ILE A 64 7.40 -29.41 6.61
CA ILE A 64 7.22 -28.77 5.30
C ILE A 64 6.22 -27.61 5.40
N VAL A 65 6.53 -26.52 4.68
CA VAL A 65 5.59 -25.42 4.44
C VAL A 65 5.20 -25.46 2.98
N ALA A 66 3.92 -25.71 2.72
CA ALA A 66 3.33 -25.73 1.39
C ALA A 66 1.96 -25.04 1.42
N GLY A 67 1.43 -24.69 0.25
CA GLY A 67 0.13 -24.01 0.16
C GLY A 67 0.15 -22.57 0.70
N VAL A 68 1.31 -21.92 0.75
CA VAL A 68 1.45 -20.52 1.16
C VAL A 68 1.83 -19.65 -0.02
N ASP A 69 1.04 -18.62 -0.28
CA ASP A 69 1.33 -17.58 -1.24
C ASP A 69 1.93 -16.36 -0.52
N PHE A 70 3.26 -16.26 -0.63
CA PHE A 70 4.01 -15.13 -0.12
C PHE A 70 3.98 -13.96 -1.10
N SER A 71 3.33 -12.89 -0.68
CA SER A 71 3.21 -11.62 -1.39
C SER A 71 4.02 -10.50 -0.72
N TYR A 72 4.09 -9.35 -1.39
CA TYR A 72 4.81 -8.17 -0.91
C TYR A 72 3.86 -6.98 -0.75
N PRO A 73 4.19 -5.95 0.06
CA PRO A 73 3.30 -4.82 0.33
C PRO A 73 2.85 -4.06 -0.92
N GLY A 74 3.64 -4.07 -1.99
CA GLY A 74 3.28 -3.48 -3.29
C GLY A 74 2.21 -4.27 -4.06
N SER A 75 1.94 -5.51 -3.67
CA SER A 75 0.99 -6.41 -4.30
C SER A 75 -0.34 -6.51 -3.54
N LEU A 76 -0.53 -5.72 -2.47
CA LEU A 76 -1.76 -5.73 -1.68
C LEU A 76 -3.02 -5.44 -2.51
N SER A 77 -2.91 -4.55 -3.51
CA SER A 77 -4.01 -4.27 -4.45
C SER A 77 -4.46 -5.50 -5.25
N ARG A 78 -3.58 -6.49 -5.46
CA ARG A 78 -3.93 -7.75 -6.15
C ARG A 78 -4.86 -8.62 -5.32
N LEU A 79 -4.75 -8.57 -4.00
CA LEU A 79 -5.59 -9.36 -3.09
C LEU A 79 -7.05 -8.89 -3.10
N ILE A 80 -7.30 -7.66 -3.55
CA ILE A 80 -8.63 -7.06 -3.63
C ILE A 80 -9.39 -7.51 -4.90
N GLY A 81 -8.73 -8.24 -5.81
CA GLY A 81 -9.39 -9.00 -6.88
C GLY A 81 -9.81 -8.18 -8.10
N SER A 82 -9.25 -6.99 -8.30
CA SER A 82 -9.81 -6.04 -9.27
C SER A 82 -9.34 -6.20 -10.72
N CYS A 83 -8.18 -6.82 -10.99
CA CYS A 83 -7.67 -7.09 -12.35
C CYS A 83 -6.47 -8.05 -12.31
N LYS A 84 -6.30 -8.90 -13.34
CA LYS A 84 -5.06 -9.69 -13.53
C LYS A 84 -3.97 -8.80 -14.10
N ASP A 85 -2.75 -8.85 -13.55
CA ASP A 85 -1.64 -7.96 -13.94
C ASP A 85 -1.35 -7.96 -15.46
N GLU A 86 -1.44 -9.13 -16.10
CA GLU A 86 -1.15 -9.29 -17.53
C GLU A 86 -2.13 -8.54 -18.43
N GLU A 87 -3.35 -8.32 -17.93
CA GLU A 87 -4.44 -7.67 -18.65
C GLU A 87 -4.64 -6.22 -18.24
N ASP A 88 -3.88 -5.71 -17.26
CA ASP A 88 -4.09 -4.37 -16.71
C ASP A 88 -3.77 -3.29 -17.76
N PRO A 89 -4.78 -2.51 -18.21
CA PRO A 89 -4.54 -1.43 -19.16
C PRO A 89 -3.65 -0.32 -18.60
N TRP A 90 -3.55 -0.22 -17.26
CA TRP A 90 -2.69 0.74 -16.57
C TRP A 90 -1.26 0.23 -16.37
N SER A 91 -0.96 -1.01 -16.78
CA SER A 91 0.41 -1.52 -16.78
C SER A 91 1.31 -0.55 -17.53
N VAL A 92 2.52 -0.31 -17.00
CA VAL A 92 3.42 0.70 -17.54
C VAL A 92 3.72 0.46 -19.02
N GLN A 93 3.81 -0.80 -19.44
CA GLN A 93 4.00 -1.18 -20.85
C GLN A 93 2.87 -0.64 -21.73
N ARG A 94 1.60 -0.87 -21.37
CA ARG A 94 0.44 -0.42 -22.16
C ARG A 94 0.26 1.10 -22.06
N LEU A 95 0.41 1.65 -20.87
CA LEU A 95 0.33 3.10 -20.63
C LEU A 95 1.37 3.87 -21.45
N THR A 96 2.56 3.30 -21.67
CA THR A 96 3.60 3.89 -22.53
C THR A 96 3.07 4.12 -23.94
N PHE A 97 2.36 3.16 -24.53
CA PHE A 97 1.83 3.30 -25.90
C PHE A 97 0.65 4.26 -25.95
N VAL A 98 -0.26 4.22 -24.98
CA VAL A 98 -1.36 5.21 -24.88
C VAL A 98 -0.81 6.63 -24.80
N VAL A 99 0.20 6.86 -23.96
CA VAL A 99 0.83 8.19 -23.84
C VAL A 99 1.57 8.56 -25.12
N LEU A 100 2.22 7.60 -25.79
CA LEU A 100 2.90 7.85 -27.06
C LEU A 100 1.93 8.39 -28.12
N ASP A 101 0.77 7.74 -28.27
CA ASP A 101 -0.26 8.17 -29.22
C ASP A 101 -0.72 9.61 -28.90
N ILE A 102 -1.01 9.89 -27.62
CA ILE A 102 -1.42 11.23 -27.16
C ILE A 102 -0.35 12.29 -27.46
N LEU A 103 0.93 11.97 -27.21
CA LEU A 103 2.04 12.90 -27.44
C LEU A 103 2.23 13.20 -28.93
N VAL A 104 2.05 12.21 -29.80
CA VAL A 104 2.20 12.39 -31.27
C VAL A 104 1.02 13.15 -31.86
N GLU A 105 -0.20 12.92 -31.34
CA GLU A 105 -1.42 13.58 -31.83
C GLU A 105 -1.59 15.02 -31.29
N THR A 106 -0.89 15.37 -30.20
CA THR A 106 -1.07 16.66 -29.50
C THR A 106 0.22 17.48 -29.51
N PRO A 107 0.39 18.43 -30.46
CA PRO A 107 1.61 19.25 -30.59
C PRO A 107 1.95 20.10 -29.35
N HIS A 108 0.96 20.34 -28.47
CA HIS A 108 1.17 21.05 -27.21
C HIS A 108 2.27 20.42 -26.32
N TYR A 109 2.52 19.11 -26.46
CA TYR A 109 3.48 18.36 -25.66
C TYR A 109 4.85 18.13 -26.34
N ASP A 110 5.13 18.76 -27.48
CA ASP A 110 6.40 18.60 -28.22
C ASP A 110 7.65 18.89 -27.37
N TRP A 111 7.53 19.82 -26.42
CA TRP A 111 8.63 20.14 -25.51
C TRP A 111 9.03 18.96 -24.61
N LEU A 112 8.08 18.10 -24.21
CA LEU A 112 8.35 16.87 -23.44
C LEU A 112 9.14 15.87 -24.28
N ILE A 113 8.80 15.76 -25.56
CA ILE A 113 9.49 14.91 -26.55
C ILE A 113 10.95 15.39 -26.71
N GLN A 114 11.14 16.70 -26.90
CA GLN A 114 12.47 17.31 -27.06
C GLN A 114 13.32 17.12 -25.81
N GLN A 115 12.76 17.36 -24.61
CA GLN A 115 13.48 17.19 -23.35
C GLN A 115 13.88 15.73 -23.08
N ALA A 116 13.05 14.77 -23.49
CA ALA A 116 13.36 13.35 -23.31
C ALA A 116 14.34 12.79 -24.35
N GLY A 117 14.53 13.49 -25.46
CA GLY A 117 15.34 13.02 -26.60
C GLY A 117 14.59 12.05 -27.52
N GLY A 118 13.26 12.07 -27.52
CA GLY A 118 12.43 11.26 -28.41
C GLY A 118 11.06 10.90 -27.84
N PRO A 119 10.07 10.60 -28.69
CA PRO A 119 8.67 10.45 -28.27
C PRO A 119 8.44 9.21 -27.42
N LEU A 120 9.04 8.08 -27.78
CA LEU A 120 8.95 6.85 -26.99
C LEU A 120 9.58 6.99 -25.59
N LEU A 121 10.72 7.69 -25.50
CA LEU A 121 11.40 7.95 -24.22
C LEU A 121 10.57 8.88 -23.33
N ALA A 122 9.96 9.92 -23.90
CA ALA A 122 9.03 10.80 -23.19
C ALA A 122 7.84 10.01 -22.66
N ALA A 123 7.21 9.22 -23.53
CA ALA A 123 6.04 8.42 -23.18
C ALA A 123 6.34 7.43 -22.06
N ARG A 124 7.48 6.73 -22.12
CA ARG A 124 7.90 5.79 -21.08
C ARG A 124 8.12 6.50 -19.74
N ARG A 125 8.84 7.62 -19.74
CA ARG A 125 9.09 8.42 -18.52
C ARG A 125 7.81 8.92 -17.87
N ILE A 126 6.82 9.31 -18.68
CA ILE A 126 5.51 9.78 -18.21
C ILE A 126 4.68 8.60 -17.66
N ALA A 127 4.67 7.46 -18.36
CA ALA A 127 4.01 6.25 -17.87
C ALA A 127 4.59 5.78 -16.53
N ASP A 128 5.92 5.71 -16.39
CA ASP A 128 6.60 5.39 -15.13
C ASP A 128 6.25 6.40 -14.02
N ARG A 129 6.03 7.68 -14.36
CA ARG A 129 5.63 8.70 -13.40
C ARG A 129 4.19 8.49 -12.92
N PHE A 130 3.26 8.22 -13.83
CA PHE A 130 1.86 7.97 -13.48
C PHE A 130 1.71 6.71 -12.65
N ASP A 131 2.40 5.63 -12.99
CA ASP A 131 2.45 4.40 -12.19
C ASP A 131 2.89 4.68 -10.74
N ARG A 132 3.96 5.47 -10.58
CA ARG A 132 4.40 5.91 -9.24
C ARG A 132 3.34 6.76 -8.53
N TYR A 133 2.59 7.59 -9.24
CA TYR A 133 1.51 8.38 -8.64
C TYR A 133 0.35 7.50 -8.20
N HIS A 134 -0.03 6.49 -8.97
CA HIS A 134 -1.06 5.53 -8.58
C HIS A 134 -0.72 4.88 -7.24
N PHE A 135 0.53 4.51 -7.00
CA PHE A 135 0.94 3.85 -5.76
C PHE A 135 1.30 4.81 -4.61
N ARG A 136 2.06 5.88 -4.89
CA ARG A 136 2.60 6.79 -3.86
C ARG A 136 1.69 7.97 -3.53
N ARG A 137 0.79 8.34 -4.44
CA ARG A 137 -0.13 9.48 -4.29
C ARG A 137 -1.56 9.12 -4.74
N PRO A 138 -2.18 8.05 -4.24
CA PRO A 138 -3.50 7.61 -4.70
C PRO A 138 -4.58 8.66 -4.44
N GLY A 139 -4.53 9.39 -3.31
CA GLY A 139 -5.48 10.48 -3.04
C GLY A 139 -5.44 11.61 -4.07
N MET A 140 -4.26 11.88 -4.64
CA MET A 140 -4.10 12.83 -5.75
C MET A 140 -4.81 12.31 -7.01
N ILE A 141 -4.60 11.04 -7.35
CA ILE A 141 -5.24 10.42 -8.52
C ILE A 141 -6.77 10.35 -8.38
N LEU A 142 -7.27 10.01 -7.18
CA LEU A 142 -8.72 10.01 -6.91
C LEU A 142 -9.32 11.41 -7.06
N ALA A 143 -8.60 12.45 -6.65
CA ALA A 143 -9.03 13.83 -6.90
C ALA A 143 -8.99 14.17 -8.40
N TRP A 144 -7.98 13.69 -9.13
CA TRP A 144 -7.88 13.90 -10.58
C TRP A 144 -9.01 13.20 -11.35
N GLU A 145 -9.45 12.01 -10.93
CA GLU A 145 -10.64 11.34 -11.47
C GLU A 145 -11.90 12.21 -11.32
N ASN A 146 -12.00 12.95 -10.22
CA ASN A 146 -13.10 13.87 -9.95
C ASN A 146 -12.92 15.26 -10.58
N ASN A 147 -12.03 15.40 -11.58
CA ASN A 147 -11.69 16.66 -12.25
C ASN A 147 -11.13 17.75 -11.32
N LYS A 148 -10.49 17.38 -10.21
CA LYS A 148 -9.86 18.34 -9.27
C LYS A 148 -8.33 18.32 -9.44
N PRO A 149 -7.71 19.36 -10.04
CA PRO A 149 -6.26 19.42 -10.24
C PRO A 149 -5.52 19.82 -8.95
N VAL A 150 -5.22 18.83 -8.11
CA VAL A 150 -4.61 19.01 -6.77
C VAL A 150 -3.35 18.14 -6.61
N LEU A 151 -2.44 18.47 -5.69
CA LEU A 151 -1.14 17.77 -5.51
C LEU A 151 -1.11 16.71 -4.39
N ALA A 152 -1.83 16.98 -3.30
CA ALA A 152 -2.04 16.05 -2.19
C ALA A 152 -3.15 16.63 -1.29
N PRO A 153 -4.19 15.86 -0.95
CA PRO A 153 -5.07 16.24 0.12
C PRO A 153 -4.39 15.89 1.47
N GLU A 154 -3.91 16.89 2.21
CA GLU A 154 -3.38 16.68 3.57
C GLU A 154 -4.44 17.08 4.60
N ALA A 155 -4.50 16.36 5.72
CA ALA A 155 -5.29 16.77 6.88
C ALA A 155 -4.61 17.99 7.52
N GLY A 156 -5.13 19.21 7.30
CA GLY A 156 -4.53 20.37 7.96
C GLY A 156 -5.01 21.78 7.61
N GLU A 157 -5.82 22.00 6.57
CA GLU A 157 -6.31 23.36 6.26
C GLU A 157 -7.84 23.34 6.08
N VAL A 158 -8.55 23.38 7.21
CA VAL A 158 -9.95 23.80 7.25
C VAL A 158 -9.95 25.32 7.07
N SER A 159 -10.32 25.79 5.88
CA SER A 159 -10.67 27.19 5.68
C SER A 159 -11.98 27.49 6.43
N GLU A 160 -12.22 28.76 6.79
CA GLU A 160 -13.45 29.22 7.47
C GLU A 160 -14.75 28.85 6.72
N SER A 161 -14.65 28.44 5.45
CA SER A 161 -15.75 27.98 4.59
C SER A 161 -16.05 26.47 4.61
N GLY A 162 -15.32 25.65 5.37
CA GLY A 162 -15.58 24.21 5.50
C GLY A 162 -15.23 23.36 4.27
N GLU A 163 -14.78 23.98 3.18
CA GLU A 163 -14.17 23.28 2.05
C GLU A 163 -12.70 23.04 2.37
N GLN A 164 -12.34 21.76 2.55
CA GLN A 164 -10.97 21.29 2.76
C GLN A 164 -10.08 21.89 1.66
N MET A 165 -9.10 22.73 2.02
CA MET A 165 -8.28 23.43 1.04
C MET A 165 -7.30 22.45 0.40
N LEU A 166 -7.75 21.77 -0.65
CA LEU A 166 -6.89 20.98 -1.50
C LEU A 166 -5.91 21.93 -2.20
N VAL A 167 -4.61 21.76 -1.95
CA VAL A 167 -3.58 22.57 -2.61
C VAL A 167 -3.65 22.32 -4.13
N SER A 168 -4.05 23.34 -4.89
CA SER A 168 -4.17 23.25 -6.34
C SER A 168 -2.79 23.09 -6.99
N LEU A 169 -2.74 22.36 -8.11
CA LEU A 169 -1.54 22.20 -8.93
C LEU A 169 -1.00 23.57 -9.38
N ALA A 170 0.31 23.76 -9.19
CA ALA A 170 1.02 24.89 -9.77
C ALA A 170 0.79 24.94 -11.29
N ARG A 171 0.76 26.15 -11.87
CA ARG A 171 0.50 26.33 -13.30
C ARG A 171 1.49 25.55 -14.18
N SER A 172 2.73 25.40 -13.73
CA SER A 172 3.79 24.62 -14.38
C SER A 172 3.54 23.11 -14.39
N ASP A 173 2.71 22.59 -13.48
CA ASP A 173 2.46 21.15 -13.31
C ASP A 173 1.09 20.71 -13.84
N ARG A 174 0.25 21.65 -14.29
CA ARG A 174 -1.09 21.37 -14.83
C ARG A 174 -1.08 20.41 -16.02
N TRP A 175 -0.03 20.45 -16.85
CA TRP A 175 0.13 19.53 -17.97
C TRP A 175 0.08 18.06 -17.53
N GLN A 176 0.53 17.73 -16.31
CA GLN A 176 0.54 16.36 -15.80
C GLN A 176 -0.89 15.86 -15.59
N PHE A 177 -1.75 16.71 -15.02
CA PHE A 177 -3.17 16.42 -14.83
C PHE A 177 -3.90 16.29 -16.17
N GLU A 178 -3.71 17.25 -17.08
CA GLU A 178 -4.36 17.25 -18.39
C GLU A 178 -3.97 16.01 -19.21
N LEU A 179 -2.68 15.68 -19.27
CA LEU A 179 -2.19 14.51 -19.98
C LEU A 179 -2.69 13.21 -19.33
N TRP A 180 -2.73 13.17 -17.99
CA TRP A 180 -3.30 12.03 -17.28
C TRP A 180 -4.79 11.86 -17.58
N GLN A 181 -5.56 12.94 -17.70
CA GLN A 181 -6.98 12.88 -18.08
C GLN A 181 -7.18 12.38 -19.52
N LEU A 182 -6.32 12.78 -20.45
CA LEU A 182 -6.31 12.25 -21.82
C LEU A 182 -6.05 10.75 -21.80
N ALA A 183 -5.05 10.29 -21.05
CA ALA A 183 -4.75 8.86 -20.90
C ALA A 183 -5.90 8.11 -20.23
N ARG A 184 -6.51 8.67 -19.17
CA ARG A 184 -7.67 8.11 -18.47
C ARG A 184 -8.87 7.96 -19.40
N THR A 185 -9.09 8.95 -20.27
CA THR A 185 -10.13 8.92 -21.30
C THR A 185 -9.84 7.81 -22.30
N ALA A 186 -8.64 7.77 -22.89
CA ALA A 186 -8.26 6.78 -23.89
C ALA A 186 -8.33 5.32 -23.37
N ILE A 187 -7.96 5.09 -22.10
CA ILE A 187 -8.02 3.77 -21.46
C ILE A 187 -9.47 3.32 -21.18
N HIS A 188 -10.39 4.26 -20.98
CA HIS A 188 -11.81 4.02 -20.68
C HIS A 188 -12.07 3.07 -19.48
N GLN A 189 -11.11 2.90 -18.56
CA GLN A 189 -11.24 2.06 -17.36
C GLN A 189 -10.75 2.80 -16.11
N PRO A 190 -11.36 2.56 -14.92
CA PRO A 190 -10.96 3.23 -13.67
C PRO A 190 -9.47 3.08 -13.40
N SER A 191 -8.86 4.14 -12.86
CA SER A 191 -7.47 4.11 -12.43
C SER A 191 -7.25 3.08 -11.32
N PRO A 192 -6.03 2.54 -11.13
CA PRO A 192 -5.77 1.54 -10.10
C PRO A 192 -6.30 1.92 -8.70
N PRO A 193 -6.07 3.16 -8.19
CA PRO A 193 -6.61 3.56 -6.88
C PRO A 193 -8.14 3.56 -6.82
N ALA A 194 -8.81 4.02 -7.87
CA ALA A 194 -10.28 4.06 -7.93
C ALA A 194 -10.87 2.66 -8.09
N ARG A 195 -10.19 1.80 -8.84
CA ARG A 195 -10.52 0.39 -9.00
C ARG A 195 -10.44 -0.33 -7.65
N ASP A 196 -9.38 -0.11 -6.89
CA ASP A 196 -9.19 -0.72 -5.57
C ASP A 196 -10.23 -0.22 -4.55
N GLN A 197 -10.54 1.08 -4.55
CA GLN A 197 -11.58 1.65 -3.70
C GLN A 197 -12.97 1.05 -3.97
N ASN A 198 -13.30 0.85 -5.26
CA ASN A 198 -14.60 0.37 -5.71
C ASN A 198 -14.69 -1.15 -5.86
N ALA A 199 -13.66 -1.90 -5.51
CA ALA A 199 -13.66 -3.35 -5.65
C ALA A 199 -14.78 -4.00 -4.81
N GLN A 200 -15.42 -5.00 -5.40
CA GLN A 200 -16.54 -5.76 -4.82
C GLN A 200 -16.31 -7.28 -4.87
N GLY A 201 -15.30 -7.73 -5.62
CA GLY A 201 -15.04 -9.14 -5.92
C GLY A 201 -14.55 -9.92 -4.69
N PRO A 202 -14.57 -11.26 -4.75
CA PRO A 202 -14.26 -12.08 -3.59
C PRO A 202 -12.83 -11.83 -3.14
N GLY A 203 -12.68 -11.43 -1.88
CA GLY A 203 -11.38 -11.35 -1.23
C GLY A 203 -10.93 -12.74 -0.75
N PRO A 204 -9.66 -12.91 -0.36
CA PRO A 204 -9.23 -14.10 0.37
C PRO A 204 -10.00 -14.24 1.68
N SER A 205 -10.13 -15.47 2.19
CA SER A 205 -10.69 -15.80 3.52
C SER A 205 -9.90 -15.14 4.65
N ALA A 206 -8.57 -15.19 4.59
CA ALA A 206 -7.70 -14.58 5.57
C ALA A 206 -6.37 -14.09 4.97
N VAL A 207 -5.81 -13.03 5.56
CA VAL A 207 -4.53 -12.45 5.15
C VAL A 207 -3.70 -12.13 6.38
N LEU A 208 -2.46 -12.61 6.41
CA LEU A 208 -1.46 -12.24 7.41
C LEU A 208 -0.46 -11.26 6.78
N VAL A 209 -0.36 -10.04 7.31
CA VAL A 209 0.70 -9.08 6.95
C VAL A 209 1.69 -9.03 8.10
N ALA A 210 2.96 -9.36 7.86
CA ALA A 210 3.93 -9.47 8.93
C ALA A 210 5.31 -8.91 8.57
N GLY A 211 6.05 -8.46 9.59
CA GLY A 211 7.45 -8.07 9.47
C GLY A 211 7.67 -6.66 8.90
N LEU A 212 6.62 -5.83 8.86
CA LEU A 212 6.72 -4.44 8.44
C LEU A 212 6.95 -3.55 9.66
N GLU A 213 7.85 -2.57 9.55
CA GLU A 213 8.02 -1.54 10.59
C GLU A 213 6.91 -0.49 10.57
N GLY A 214 6.24 -0.36 9.42
CA GLY A 214 5.16 0.59 9.20
C GLY A 214 4.39 0.35 7.90
N LEU A 215 3.25 1.01 7.77
CA LEU A 215 2.38 0.94 6.60
C LEU A 215 2.17 2.33 6.01
N ALA A 216 2.14 2.42 4.68
CA ALA A 216 1.71 3.63 4.00
C ALA A 216 0.18 3.80 4.12
N PHE A 217 -0.31 5.04 4.10
CA PHE A 217 -1.75 5.35 4.16
C PHE A 217 -2.58 4.51 3.18
N HIS A 218 -2.13 4.42 1.92
CA HIS A 218 -2.80 3.61 0.91
C HIS A 218 -2.91 2.13 1.29
N GLN A 219 -1.85 1.56 1.88
CA GLN A 219 -1.85 0.17 2.30
C GLN A 219 -2.84 -0.06 3.44
N ILE A 220 -2.94 0.89 4.38
CA ILE A 220 -3.95 0.86 5.44
C ILE A 220 -5.36 0.86 4.83
N GLU A 221 -5.63 1.74 3.87
CA GLU A 221 -6.93 1.80 3.18
C GLU A 221 -7.24 0.52 2.39
N LEU A 222 -6.24 -0.08 1.73
CA LEU A 222 -6.38 -1.37 1.06
C LEU A 222 -6.68 -2.51 2.06
N LEU A 223 -6.03 -2.52 3.23
CA LEU A 223 -6.27 -3.52 4.27
C LEU A 223 -7.66 -3.36 4.91
N LYS A 224 -8.09 -2.13 5.17
CA LYS A 224 -9.47 -1.82 5.59
C LYS A 224 -10.46 -2.29 4.53
N LYS A 225 -10.17 -2.08 3.25
CA LYS A 225 -11.01 -2.54 2.15
C LYS A 225 -11.07 -4.06 2.09
N LEU A 226 -9.94 -4.76 2.18
CA LEU A 226 -9.89 -6.23 2.23
C LEU A 226 -10.76 -6.77 3.35
N ALA A 227 -10.66 -6.20 4.55
CA ALA A 227 -11.47 -6.55 5.72
C ALA A 227 -12.99 -6.39 5.48
N THR A 228 -13.43 -5.55 4.55
CA THR A 228 -14.84 -5.41 4.17
C THR A 228 -15.27 -6.35 3.05
N LEU A 229 -14.34 -6.97 2.34
CA LEU A 229 -14.66 -7.92 1.27
C LEU A 229 -15.11 -9.25 1.86
N ASN A 230 -16.07 -9.86 1.17
CA ASN A 230 -16.53 -11.20 1.47
C ASN A 230 -15.71 -12.20 0.65
N ASP A 231 -15.34 -13.31 1.28
CA ASP A 231 -14.87 -14.50 0.59
C ASP A 231 -16.02 -15.14 -0.22
N THR A 232 -15.66 -16.07 -1.10
CA THR A 232 -16.54 -16.99 -1.83
C THR A 232 -17.63 -17.64 -0.94
N ASN A 233 -17.33 -17.86 0.34
CA ASN A 233 -18.25 -18.43 1.33
C ASN A 233 -19.12 -17.39 2.06
N GLY A 234 -19.02 -16.10 1.72
CA GLY A 234 -19.80 -15.02 2.33
C GLY A 234 -19.30 -14.54 3.70
N SER A 235 -18.15 -15.05 4.17
CA SER A 235 -17.49 -14.57 5.39
C SER A 235 -16.58 -13.38 5.07
N HIS A 236 -16.50 -12.42 6.00
CA HIS A 236 -15.56 -11.30 5.85
C HIS A 236 -14.12 -11.79 5.91
N CYS A 237 -13.25 -11.21 5.08
CA CYS A 237 -11.81 -11.46 5.12
C CYS A 237 -11.24 -11.13 6.50
N ASN A 238 -10.53 -12.08 7.12
CA ASN A 238 -9.81 -11.85 8.37
C ASN A 238 -8.40 -11.35 8.09
N VAL A 239 -8.15 -10.06 8.32
CA VAL A 239 -6.84 -9.45 8.12
C VAL A 239 -6.12 -9.29 9.46
N LYS A 240 -4.98 -9.97 9.62
CA LYS A 240 -4.10 -9.84 10.78
C LYS A 240 -2.81 -9.14 10.37
N VAL A 241 -2.46 -8.04 11.03
CA VAL A 241 -1.26 -7.24 10.75
C VAL A 241 -0.33 -7.26 11.96
N LEU A 242 0.90 -7.68 11.75
CA LEU A 242 1.97 -7.73 12.75
C LEU A 242 3.07 -6.74 12.36
N LEU A 243 3.09 -5.60 13.05
CA LEU A 243 4.10 -4.55 12.85
C LEU A 243 5.24 -4.70 13.85
N VAL A 244 6.47 -4.59 13.38
CA VAL A 244 7.65 -4.67 14.23
C VAL A 244 7.86 -3.32 14.93
N HIS A 245 7.82 -3.34 16.26
CA HIS A 245 8.09 -2.20 17.12
C HIS A 245 9.07 -2.61 18.24
N PRO A 246 10.37 -2.31 18.12
CA PRO A 246 11.38 -2.83 19.04
C PRO A 246 11.34 -2.24 20.45
N SER A 247 10.67 -1.09 20.67
CA SER A 247 10.57 -0.43 21.98
C SER A 247 9.14 -0.20 22.46
N SER A 248 8.60 -1.06 23.32
CA SER A 248 7.25 -0.87 23.88
C SER A 248 7.05 0.46 24.65
N PRO A 249 8.03 1.00 25.40
CA PRO A 249 7.85 2.29 26.08
C PRO A 249 7.66 3.47 25.13
N LEU A 250 8.42 3.51 24.02
CA LEU A 250 8.30 4.59 23.04
C LEU A 250 6.94 4.58 22.33
N ARG A 251 6.40 3.38 22.05
CA ARG A 251 5.04 3.24 21.52
C ARG A 251 4.01 3.93 22.40
N ILE A 252 4.02 3.62 23.71
CA ILE A 252 3.06 4.17 24.66
C ILE A 252 3.21 5.70 24.78
N GLN A 253 4.45 6.19 24.73
CA GLN A 253 4.71 7.63 24.74
C GLN A 253 4.14 8.33 23.49
N TRP A 254 4.33 7.76 22.30
CA TRP A 254 3.84 8.34 21.06
C TRP A 254 2.32 8.27 20.91
N GLU A 255 1.69 7.22 21.44
CA GLU A 255 0.22 7.10 21.53
C GLU A 255 -0.42 8.29 22.27
N GLN A 256 0.29 8.92 23.22
CA GLN A 256 -0.20 10.08 23.96
C GLN A 256 -0.11 11.40 23.17
N THR A 257 0.70 11.43 22.10
CA THR A 257 0.95 12.63 21.28
C THR A 257 0.20 12.62 19.94
N LEU A 258 -0.68 11.63 19.74
CA LEU A 258 -1.44 11.47 18.50
C LEU A 258 -2.41 12.66 18.28
N PRO A 259 -2.47 13.23 17.07
CA PRO A 259 -3.43 14.27 16.72
C PRO A 259 -4.86 13.70 16.68
N LEU A 260 -5.86 14.59 16.78
CA LEU A 260 -7.27 14.24 16.59
C LEU A 260 -7.49 13.65 15.18
N GLU A 261 -8.22 12.54 15.11
CA GLU A 261 -8.45 11.76 13.87
C GLU A 261 -9.02 12.65 12.76
N THR A 262 -8.40 12.64 11.58
CA THR A 262 -8.98 13.22 10.36
C THR A 262 -9.22 12.10 9.37
N LEU A 263 -10.46 11.59 9.35
CA LEU A 263 -10.85 10.45 8.54
C LEU A 263 -10.55 10.68 7.05
N GLY A 264 -9.83 9.75 6.45
CA GLY A 264 -9.63 9.68 4.99
C GLY A 264 -8.48 10.52 4.43
N TYR A 265 -7.71 11.21 5.27
CA TYR A 265 -6.55 11.99 4.83
C TYR A 265 -5.30 11.67 5.65
N PRO A 266 -4.12 11.60 5.01
CA PRO A 266 -2.89 11.44 5.75
C PRO A 266 -2.67 12.66 6.68
N PRO A 267 -2.21 12.43 7.92
CA PRO A 267 -1.88 13.51 8.83
C PRO A 267 -0.75 14.35 8.23
N LYS A 268 -0.79 15.67 8.48
CA LYS A 268 0.31 16.56 8.08
C LYS A 268 1.62 16.05 8.66
N LYS A 269 2.65 15.92 7.81
CA LYS A 269 3.98 15.50 8.25
C LYS A 269 4.53 16.54 9.23
N GLN A 270 4.70 16.15 10.48
CA GLN A 270 5.32 17.00 11.50
C GLN A 270 6.82 16.72 11.56
N GLU A 271 7.62 17.79 11.66
CA GLU A 271 9.03 17.64 11.99
C GLU A 271 9.15 17.23 13.46
N ILE A 272 9.80 16.09 13.69
CA ILE A 272 9.98 15.55 15.04
C ILE A 272 11.09 16.34 15.74
N ASP A 273 10.76 16.87 16.91
CA ASP A 273 11.77 17.41 17.82
C ASP A 273 12.52 16.24 18.45
N VAL A 274 13.68 15.89 17.86
CA VAL A 274 14.51 14.73 18.21
C VAL A 274 14.90 14.72 19.70
N LEU A 275 14.84 15.87 20.37
CA LEU A 275 15.19 16.06 21.77
C LEU A 275 14.14 15.53 22.76
N GLN A 276 12.89 15.29 22.35
CA GLN A 276 11.79 14.93 23.26
C GLN A 276 11.57 13.42 23.43
N ALA A 277 12.18 12.58 22.59
CA ALA A 277 11.87 11.14 22.48
C ALA A 277 13.04 10.17 22.79
N GLY A 278 14.12 10.64 23.43
CA GLY A 278 15.23 9.79 23.87
C GLY A 278 16.49 9.89 23.00
N ASP A 279 17.17 8.77 22.75
CA ASP A 279 18.39 8.74 21.95
C ASP A 279 18.07 9.13 20.48
N PRO A 280 18.79 10.09 19.88
CA PRO A 280 18.54 10.54 18.52
C PRO A 280 18.67 9.43 17.48
N LEU A 281 19.56 8.45 17.68
CA LEU A 281 19.75 7.34 16.75
C LEU A 281 18.53 6.42 16.77
N VAL A 282 18.06 6.05 17.95
CA VAL A 282 16.87 5.20 18.12
C VAL A 282 15.64 5.91 17.53
N THR A 283 15.48 7.21 17.79
CA THR A 283 14.37 8.00 17.24
C THR A 283 14.43 8.07 15.71
N SER A 284 15.63 8.21 15.13
CA SER A 284 15.81 8.22 13.67
C SER A 284 15.50 6.87 13.04
N TRP A 285 15.89 5.77 13.68
CA TRP A 285 15.63 4.40 13.21
C TRP A 285 14.14 4.06 13.28
N LEU A 286 13.44 4.55 14.31
CA LEU A 286 12.02 4.26 14.54
C LEU A 286 11.07 5.26 13.89
N ARG A 287 11.58 6.19 13.06
CA ARG A 287 10.75 7.18 12.37
C ARG A 287 9.63 6.53 11.55
N GLY A 288 9.93 5.44 10.84
CA GLY A 288 8.92 4.73 10.04
C GLY A 288 7.77 4.17 10.89
N THR A 289 8.10 3.61 12.05
CA THR A 289 7.13 3.07 13.00
C THR A 289 6.30 4.16 13.67
N GLN A 290 6.92 5.30 13.98
CA GLN A 290 6.20 6.47 14.50
C GLN A 290 5.23 7.04 13.46
N GLU A 291 5.67 7.21 12.21
CA GLU A 291 4.80 7.65 11.10
C GLU A 291 3.61 6.69 10.93
N ALA A 292 3.85 5.38 11.08
CA ALA A 292 2.78 4.38 11.02
C ALA A 292 1.80 4.48 12.20
N GLN A 293 2.26 4.75 13.43
CA GLN A 293 1.37 5.00 14.57
C GLN A 293 0.49 6.23 14.36
N MET A 294 1.07 7.32 13.85
CA MET A 294 0.33 8.53 13.50
C MET A 294 -0.73 8.27 12.43
N LEU A 295 -0.41 7.44 11.43
CA LEU A 295 -1.33 7.05 10.36
C LEU A 295 -2.43 6.08 10.81
N LEU A 296 -2.14 5.20 11.77
CA LEU A 296 -3.13 4.26 12.29
C LEU A 296 -4.11 4.90 13.27
N ALA A 297 -3.70 6.03 13.87
CA ALA A 297 -4.55 6.86 14.71
C ALA A 297 -5.46 7.83 13.93
N SER A 298 -5.31 7.94 12.60
CA SER A 298 -6.11 8.82 11.74
C SER A 298 -7.15 8.07 10.91
#